data_AF-A0A969U7K2-F1
#
_entry.id   AF-A0A969U7K2-F1
#
_cell.length_a   1.000
_cell.length_b   1.000
_cell.length_c   1.000
_cell.angle_alpha   90.00
_cell.angle_beta   90.00
_cell.angle_gamma   90.00
#
_symmetry.space_group_name_H-M   'P 1'
#
loop_
_entity.id
_entity.type
_entity.pdbx_description
1 polymer ?
#
loop_
_entity_poly.entity_id
_entity_poly.type
_entity_poly.pdbx_seq_one_letter_code
_entity_poly.pdbx_strand_id
1 'polypeptide(L)' 'MKKEVNEPEDELRSEYDFSQMAGGVRGKYVERYQAGTNLVLLDPDIAKAFPTDESVNEALRLLLQIAQRQQPNNSAT' A
#
# COMPACT_ATOMS: atom_id res chain seq x y z
N MET A 1 26.88 -22.40 31.75
CA MET A 1 27.36 -21.05 31.40
C MET A 1 26.14 -20.14 31.32
N LYS A 2 26.11 -19.07 32.12
CA LYS A 2 25.01 -18.09 32.12
C LYS A 2 25.07 -17.33 30.79
N LYS A 3 23.95 -17.18 30.08
CA LYS A 3 23.86 -16.29 28.92
C LYS A 3 23.97 -14.86 29.46
N GLU A 4 25.06 -14.16 29.12
CA GLU A 4 25.14 -12.73 29.29
C GLU A 4 24.19 -12.07 28.29
N VAL A 5 23.20 -11.37 28.80
CA VAL A 5 22.31 -10.52 28.00
C VAL A 5 23.12 -9.25 27.73
N ASN A 6 23.62 -9.12 26.50
CA ASN A 6 24.24 -7.88 26.05
C ASN A 6 23.11 -6.88 25.83
N GLU A 7 22.78 -6.10 26.86
CA GLU A 7 21.86 -4.97 26.70
C GLU A 7 22.55 -3.96 25.77
N PRO A 8 21.91 -3.54 24.66
CA PRO A 8 22.50 -2.52 23.81
C PRO A 8 22.69 -1.26 24.66
N GLU A 9 23.91 -0.72 24.67
CA GLU A 9 24.18 0.59 25.27
C GLU A 9 23.16 1.59 24.69
N ASP A 10 22.53 2.38 25.56
CA ASP A 10 21.52 3.35 25.16
C ASP A 10 22.20 4.51 24.40
N GLU A 11 22.40 4.30 23.09
CA GLU A 11 23.01 5.27 22.18
C GLU A 11 22.07 6.46 21.86
N LEU A 12 20.84 6.45 22.39
CA LEU A 12 19.90 7.54 22.18
C LEU A 12 20.30 8.77 22.98
N ARG A 13 20.14 9.95 22.38
CA ARG A 13 20.34 11.22 23.10
C ARG A 13 19.23 11.38 24.14
N SER A 14 19.55 12.03 25.25
CA SER A 14 18.61 12.27 26.37
C SER A 14 17.28 12.92 25.97
N GLU A 15 17.26 13.67 24.88
CA GLU A 15 16.07 14.33 24.34
C GLU A 15 15.11 13.36 23.63
N TYR A 16 15.56 12.14 23.30
CA TYR A 16 14.75 11.10 22.64
C TYR A 16 14.17 10.10 23.63
N ASP A 17 13.49 10.58 24.68
CA ASP A 17 12.69 9.73 25.55
C ASP A 17 11.29 9.49 24.93
N PHE A 18 11.16 8.40 24.19
CA PHE A 18 9.90 7.99 23.58
C PHE A 18 8.79 7.66 24.60
N SER A 19 9.13 7.44 25.89
CA SER A 19 8.13 7.25 26.95
C SER A 19 7.39 8.54 27.31
N GLN A 20 8.01 9.70 27.08
CA GLN A 20 7.42 11.03 27.29
C GLN A 20 6.64 11.54 26.08
N MET A 21 6.74 10.85 24.93
CA MET A 21 6.03 11.24 23.71
C MET A 21 4.54 10.89 23.79
N ALA A 22 3.74 11.81 24.32
CA ALA A 22 2.29 11.71 24.27
C ALA A 22 1.79 11.72 22.81
N GLY A 23 1.04 10.69 22.39
CA GLY A 23 0.43 10.60 21.06
C GLY A 23 1.21 9.80 20.01
N GLY A 24 2.36 9.22 20.36
CA GLY A 24 3.06 8.26 19.51
C GLY A 24 2.30 6.92 19.44
N VAL A 25 1.73 6.58 18.29
CA VAL A 25 1.04 5.29 18.08
C VAL A 25 1.92 4.37 17.23
N ARG A 26 2.37 3.25 17.83
CA ARG A 26 3.11 2.22 17.08
C ARG A 26 2.23 1.68 15.95
N GLY A 27 2.76 1.70 14.73
CA GLY A 27 2.04 1.18 13.56
C GLY A 27 0.93 2.08 13.01
N LYS A 28 0.91 3.39 13.33
CA LYS A 28 -0.11 4.35 12.84
C LYS A 28 -0.41 4.30 11.33
N TYR A 29 0.55 3.88 10.51
CA TYR A 29 0.43 3.76 9.06
C TYR A 29 0.67 2.35 8.52
N VAL A 30 0.77 1.34 9.40
CA VAL A 30 1.04 -0.06 9.02
C VAL A 30 -0.02 -0.57 8.06
N GLU A 31 -1.30 -0.29 8.32
CA GLU A 31 -2.40 -0.74 7.45
C GLU A 31 -2.33 -0.11 6.05
N ARG A 32 -2.01 1.19 5.95
CA ARG A 32 -1.85 1.88 4.66
C ARG A 32 -0.66 1.35 3.87
N TYR A 33 0.41 0.99 4.57
CA TYR A 33 1.59 0.39 3.96
C TYR A 33 1.30 -1.05 3.50
N GLN A 34 0.61 -1.84 4.32
CA GLN A 34 0.21 -3.22 4.02
C GLN A 34 -0.81 -3.33 2.90
N ALA A 35 -1.68 -2.32 2.76
CA ALA A 35 -2.59 -2.24 1.61
C ALA A 35 -1.82 -2.28 0.28
N GLY A 36 -0.55 -1.87 0.28
CA GLY A 36 0.33 -1.90 -0.87
C GLY A 36 -0.18 -1.01 -2.01
N THR A 37 0.65 -0.83 -3.02
CA THR A 37 0.19 -0.32 -4.31
C THR A 37 0.68 -1.30 -5.36
N ASN A 38 -0.24 -1.89 -6.11
CA ASN A 38 0.13 -2.75 -7.23
C ASN A 38 0.60 -1.86 -8.38
N LEU A 39 1.91 -1.65 -8.47
CA LEU A 39 2.52 -0.84 -9.53
C LEU A 39 2.65 -1.68 -10.80
N VAL A 40 2.01 -1.21 -11.86
CA VAL A 40 2.07 -1.83 -13.19
C VAL A 40 2.80 -0.88 -14.13
N LEU A 41 3.85 -1.38 -14.77
CA LEU A 41 4.54 -0.65 -15.82
C LEU A 41 3.69 -0.69 -17.10
N LEU A 42 3.34 0.48 -17.62
CA LEU A 42 2.66 0.62 -18.91
C LEU A 42 3.69 0.70 -20.03
N ASP A 43 3.31 0.21 -21.20
CA ASP A 43 4.10 0.41 -22.42
C ASP A 43 4.18 1.91 -22.78
N PRO A 44 5.26 2.38 -23.43
CA PRO A 44 5.50 3.80 -23.65
C PRO A 44 4.44 4.51 -24.49
N ASP A 45 3.77 3.81 -25.39
CA ASP A 45 2.67 4.33 -26.19
C ASP A 45 1.38 4.48 -25.37
N ILE A 46 1.07 3.51 -24.51
CA ILE A 46 -0.06 3.58 -23.59
C ILE A 46 0.14 4.71 -22.58
N ALA A 47 1.33 4.84 -22.02
CA ALA A 47 1.66 5.93 -21.09
C ALA A 47 1.56 7.32 -21.75
N LYS A 48 1.83 7.43 -23.05
CA LYS A 48 1.62 8.69 -23.81
C LYS A 48 0.14 8.99 -24.03
N ALA A 49 -0.68 7.97 -24.26
CA ALA A 49 -2.11 8.12 -24.45
C ALA A 49 -2.86 8.42 -23.15
N PHE A 50 -2.35 7.93 -22.01
CA PHE A 50 -2.94 8.11 -20.69
C PHE A 50 -1.91 8.72 -19.70
N PRO A 51 -1.77 10.06 -19.68
CA PRO A 51 -0.74 10.73 -18.89
C PRO A 51 -0.95 10.68 -17.37
N THR A 52 -2.17 10.34 -16.91
CA THR A 52 -2.51 10.26 -15.48
C THR A 52 -3.14 8.92 -15.11
N ASP A 53 -2.95 8.49 -13.87
CA ASP A 53 -3.51 7.24 -13.36
C ASP A 53 -5.04 7.30 -13.30
N GLU A 54 -5.66 8.47 -13.08
CA GLU A 54 -7.11 8.60 -13.15
C GLU A 54 -7.63 8.23 -14.55
N SER A 55 -6.98 8.72 -15.61
CA SER A 55 -7.39 8.44 -17.00
C SER A 55 -7.29 6.94 -17.35
N VAL A 56 -6.24 6.25 -16.87
CA VAL A 56 -6.10 4.79 -17.02
C VAL A 56 -7.21 4.07 -16.27
N ASN A 57 -7.43 4.44 -15.01
CA ASN A 57 -8.40 3.79 -14.13
C ASN A 57 -9.84 3.96 -14.63
N GLU A 58 -10.20 5.12 -15.17
CA GLU A 58 -11.51 5.34 -15.78
C GLU A 58 -11.72 4.45 -17.00
N ALA A 59 -10.74 4.36 -17.91
CA ALA A 59 -10.82 3.50 -19.08
C ALA A 59 -10.98 2.01 -18.69
N LEU A 60 -10.19 1.53 -17.73
CA LEU A 60 -10.28 0.14 -17.26
C LEU A 60 -11.64 -0.16 -16.59
N ARG A 61 -12.20 0.80 -15.83
CA ARG A 61 -13.55 0.66 -15.25
C ARG A 61 -14.64 0.56 -16.31
N LEU A 62 -14.54 1.35 -17.39
CA LEU A 62 -15.47 1.25 -18.52
C LEU A 62 -15.39 -0.13 -19.19
N LEU A 63 -14.19 -0.67 -19.39
CA LEU A 63 -14.00 -2.02 -19.93
C LEU A 63 -14.62 -3.09 -19.02
N LEU A 64 -14.46 -2.97 -17.69
CA LEU A 64 -15.10 -3.86 -16.73
C LEU A 64 -16.64 -3.81 -16.82
N GLN A 65 -17.22 -2.61 -16.96
CA GLN A 65 -18.67 -2.47 -17.12
C GLN A 65 -19.18 -3.12 -18.41
N ILE A 66 -18.44 -2.98 -19.51
CA ILE A 66 -18.78 -3.62 -20.78
C ILE A 66 -18.70 -5.15 -20.63
N ALA A 67 -17.63 -5.66 -20.04
CA ALA A 67 -17.45 -7.09 -19.81
C ALA A 67 -18.57 -7.68 -18.93
N GLN A 68 -18.99 -6.98 -17.88
CA GLN A 68 -20.10 -7.39 -17.01
C GLN A 68 -21.42 -7.46 -17.77
N ARG A 69 -21.68 -6.54 -18.71
CA ARG A 69 -22.89 -6.55 -19.54
C ARG A 69 -22.87 -7.67 -20.59
N GLN A 70 -21.68 -8.14 -20.99
CA GLN A 70 -21.52 -9.20 -21.97
C GLN A 70 -21.52 -10.60 -21.37
N GLN A 71 -21.33 -10.74 -20.05
CA GLN A 71 -21.60 -11.99 -19.35
C GLN A 71 -23.13 -12.19 -19.35
N PRO A 72 -23.70 -13.18 -20.09
CA PRO A 72 -25.04 -13.62 -19.77
C PRO A 72 -25.02 -14.09 -18.31
N ASN A 73 -26.03 -13.74 -17.52
CA ASN A 73 -26.20 -14.22 -16.14
C ASN A 73 -26.23 -15.75 -16.13
N ASN A 74 -25.07 -16.40 -16.16
CA ASN A 74 -24.93 -17.84 -15.96
C ASN A 74 -24.71 -18.08 -14.46
N SER A 75 -25.68 -17.59 -13.70
CA SER A 75 -25.89 -17.93 -12.29
C SER A 75 -27.33 -18.44 -12.17
N ALA A 76 -27.54 -19.61 -12.75
CA ALA A 76 -28.65 -20.50 -12.44
C ALA A 76 -28.18 -21.93 -12.72
N THR A 77 -27.57 -22.57 -11.73
CA THR A 77 -27.77 -23.97 -11.30
C THR A 77 -26.92 -24.19 -10.04
#